data_AF-A0A1I1ECS6-F1
#
_entry.id   AF-A0A1I1ECS6-F1
#
_cell.length_a   1.000
_cell.length_b   1.000
_cell.length_c   1.000
_cell.angle_alpha   90.00
_cell.angle_beta   90.00
_cell.angle_gamma   90.00
#
_symmetry.space_group_name_H-M   'P 1'
#
loop_
_entity.id
_entity.type
_entity.pdbx_description
1 polymer ?
#
loop_
_entity_poly.entity_id
_entity_poly.type
_entity_poly.pdbx_seq_one_letter_code
_entity_poly.pdbx_strand_id
1 'polypeptide(L)' 'MTWCEFLQEWHGQLHRLQTLFPYADATALARFRGNKHLLTEYIANTHDLTLSEGLEALELRLLPGAQAKTTFAYAAE' A
#
# COMPACT_ATOMS: atom_id res chain seq x y z
N MET A 1 -7.57 -1.08 9.01
CA MET A 1 -8.11 -0.53 7.75
C MET A 1 -7.91 -1.55 6.66
N THR A 2 -9.00 -1.93 6.01
CA THR A 2 -9.04 -2.82 4.85
C THR A 2 -8.87 -2.05 3.55
N TRP A 3 -8.55 -2.75 2.45
CA TRP A 3 -8.49 -2.13 1.13
C TRP A 3 -9.82 -1.50 0.71
N CYS A 4 -10.97 -2.11 1.05
CA CYS A 4 -12.28 -1.54 0.75
C CYS A 4 -12.52 -0.20 1.45
N GLU A 5 -12.16 -0.08 2.73
CA GLU A 5 -12.25 1.18 3.48
C GLU A 5 -11.32 2.25 2.88
N PHE A 6 -10.14 1.86 2.43
CA PHE A 6 -9.20 2.74 1.76
C PHE A 6 -9.76 3.33 0.46
N LEU A 7 -10.51 2.54 -0.32
CA LEU A 7 -11.11 2.96 -1.57
C LEU A 7 -12.31 3.92 -1.41
N GLN A 8 -12.99 3.88 -0.26
CA GLN A 8 -14.08 4.81 0.06
C GLN A 8 -13.54 6.24 0.17
N GLU A 9 -12.43 6.41 0.90
CA GLU A 9 -11.79 7.71 1.15
C GLU A 9 -10.57 7.98 0.26
N TRP A 10 -10.58 7.44 -0.97
CA TRP A 10 -9.41 7.43 -1.87
C TRP A 10 -8.73 8.80 -2.01
N HIS A 11 -9.50 9.85 -2.30
CA HIS A 11 -8.96 11.21 -2.48
C HIS A 11 -8.29 11.75 -1.21
N GLY A 12 -8.85 11.47 -0.03
CA GLY A 12 -8.24 11.85 1.25
C GLY A 12 -6.97 11.06 1.56
N GLN A 13 -6.86 9.84 1.02
CA GLN A 13 -5.69 8.99 1.20
C GLN A 13 -4.56 9.24 0.19
N LEU A 14 -4.80 9.96 -0.91
CA LEU A 14 -3.76 10.30 -1.90
C LEU A 14 -2.61 11.09 -1.27
N HIS A 15 -2.92 12.05 -0.41
CA HIS A 15 -1.90 12.83 0.31
C HIS A 15 -1.05 11.93 1.22
N ARG A 16 -1.69 10.94 1.86
CA ARG A 16 -1.00 9.94 2.68
C ARG A 16 -0.11 9.04 1.84
N LEU A 17 -0.58 8.56 0.69
CA LEU A 17 0.21 7.80 -0.27
C LEU A 17 1.46 8.57 -0.69
N GLN A 18 1.31 9.85 -1.04
CA GLN A 18 2.43 10.70 -1.43
C GLN A 18 3.43 10.90 -0.29
N THR A 19 2.96 10.99 0.96
CA THR A 19 3.85 11.08 2.13
C THR A 19 4.61 9.77 2.38
N LEU A 20 3.98 8.62 2.16
CA LEU A 20 4.59 7.30 2.33
C LEU A 20 5.53 6.92 1.17
N PHE A 21 5.25 7.46 -0.02
CA PHE A 21 5.92 7.19 -1.28
C PHE A 21 6.25 8.51 -1.98
N PRO A 22 7.29 9.24 -1.53
CA PRO A 22 7.57 10.61 -1.98
C PRO A 22 7.96 10.72 -3.46
N TYR A 23 8.38 9.61 -4.07
CA TYR A 23 8.72 9.56 -5.49
C TYR A 23 7.52 9.22 -6.40
N ALA A 24 6.38 8.86 -5.81
CA ALA A 24 5.16 8.55 -6.54
C ALA A 24 4.42 9.83 -6.96
N ASP A 25 4.04 9.91 -8.23
CA ASP A 25 3.27 11.02 -8.77
C ASP A 25 1.81 10.96 -8.31
N ALA A 26 1.31 12.05 -7.73
CA ALA A 26 -0.06 12.11 -7.19
C ALA A 26 -1.14 11.93 -8.27
N THR A 27 -0.88 12.37 -9.50
CA THR A 27 -1.81 12.22 -10.63
C THR A 27 -1.87 10.77 -11.09
N ALA A 28 -0.71 10.10 -11.17
CA ALA A 28 -0.63 8.67 -11.47
C ALA A 28 -1.32 7.85 -10.37
N LEU A 29 -1.01 8.14 -9.10
CA LEU A 29 -1.68 7.52 -7.95
C LEU A 29 -3.19 7.62 -8.08
N ALA A 30 -3.76 8.81 -8.35
CA ALA A 30 -5.20 8.99 -8.51
C ALA A 30 -5.84 8.06 -9.56
N ARG A 31 -5.10 7.71 -10.64
CA ARG A 31 -5.59 6.86 -11.74
C ARG A 31 -5.64 5.38 -11.39
N PHE A 32 -4.85 4.91 -10.42
CA PHE A 32 -4.83 3.51 -10.01
C PHE A 32 -5.93 3.13 -9.01
N ARG A 33 -6.93 4.00 -8.80
CA ARG A 33 -8.05 3.74 -7.88
C ARG A 33 -8.71 2.40 -8.17
N GLY A 34 -8.75 1.53 -7.16
CA GLY A 34 -9.39 0.21 -7.24
C GLY A 34 -8.50 -0.90 -7.78
N ASN A 35 -7.37 -0.58 -8.40
CA ASN A 35 -6.43 -1.58 -8.94
C ASN A 35 -5.20 -1.70 -8.04
N LYS A 36 -5.31 -2.53 -6.98
CA LYS A 36 -4.21 -2.78 -6.03
C LYS A 36 -2.95 -3.29 -6.75
N HIS A 37 -3.10 -4.18 -7.73
CA HIS A 37 -1.98 -4.76 -8.47
C HIS A 37 -1.19 -3.70 -9.25
N LEU A 38 -1.88 -2.87 -10.04
CA LEU A 38 -1.24 -1.79 -10.81
C LEU A 38 -0.60 -0.74 -9.89
N LEU A 39 -1.25 -0.43 -8.75
CA LEU A 39 -0.66 0.45 -7.75
C LEU A 39 0.64 -0.14 -7.18
N THR A 40 0.64 -1.43 -6.84
CA THR A 40 1.83 -2.16 -6.37
C THR A 40 2.94 -2.16 -7.42
N GLU A 41 2.64 -2.48 -8.68
CA GLU A 41 3.61 -2.44 -9.78
C GLU A 41 4.21 -1.04 -9.95
N TYR A 42 3.37 0.00 -9.89
CA TYR A 42 3.81 1.38 -10.01
C TYR A 42 4.73 1.78 -8.86
N ILE A 43 4.34 1.47 -7.61
CA ILE A 43 5.14 1.77 -6.41
C ILE A 43 6.46 1.01 -6.46
N ALA A 44 6.42 -0.28 -6.82
CA ALA A 44 7.60 -1.12 -6.92
C ALA A 44 8.60 -0.55 -7.93
N ASN A 45 8.12 -0.26 -9.14
CA ASN A 45 8.96 0.31 -10.19
C ASN A 45 9.50 1.71 -9.84
N THR A 46 8.70 2.54 -9.15
CA THR A 46 9.11 3.90 -8.77
C THR A 46 10.17 3.91 -7.66
N HIS A 47 10.17 2.89 -6.81
CA HIS A 47 11.07 2.78 -5.65
C HIS A 47 12.20 1.75 -5.84
N ASP A 48 12.37 1.23 -7.07
CA ASP A 48 13.35 0.17 -7.39
C ASP A 48 13.19 -1.07 -6.49
N LEU A 49 11.94 -1.45 -6.22
CA LEU A 49 11.58 -2.63 -5.44
C LEU A 49 11.10 -3.75 -6.35
N THR A 50 11.18 -4.98 -5.87
CA THR A 50 10.46 -6.09 -6.49
C THR A 50 8.95 -5.95 -6.28
N LEU A 51 8.15 -6.65 -7.10
CA LEU A 51 6.69 -6.67 -6.95
C LEU A 51 6.25 -7.09 -5.53
N SER A 52 6.92 -8.11 -4.98
CA SER A 52 6.67 -8.63 -3.63
C SER A 52 6.95 -7.56 -2.57
N GLU A 53 8.10 -6.90 -2.64
CA GLU A 53 8.46 -5.83 -1.70
C GLU A 53 7.53 -4.61 -1.83
N GLY A 54 7.09 -4.27 -3.04
CA GLY A 54 6.09 -3.23 -3.26
C GLY A 54 4.75 -3.56 -2.63
N LEU A 55 4.33 -4.83 -2.70
CA LEU A 55 3.11 -5.30 -2.06
C LEU A 55 3.23 -5.22 -0.54
N GLU A 56 4.33 -5.73 0.01
CA GLU A 56 4.60 -5.68 1.45
C GLU A 56 4.68 -4.25 1.96
N ALA A 57 5.37 -3.35 1.24
CA ALA A 57 5.44 -1.93 1.60
C ALA A 57 4.05 -1.28 1.62
N LEU A 58 3.20 -1.63 0.66
CA LEU A 58 1.82 -1.14 0.61
C LEU A 58 1.01 -1.69 1.78
N GLU A 59 1.10 -2.98 2.10
CA GLU A 59 0.35 -3.56 3.21
C GLU A 59 0.84 -3.08 4.58
N LEU A 60 2.16 -2.98 4.79
CA LEU A 60 2.75 -2.51 6.05
C LEU A 60 2.50 -1.02 6.30
N ARG A 61 2.75 -0.17 5.29
CA ARG A 61 2.73 1.29 5.46
C ARG A 61 1.35 1.89 5.26
N LEU A 62 0.55 1.33 4.35
CA LEU A 62 -0.77 1.87 4.00
C LEU A 62 -1.90 1.19 4.78
N LEU A 63 -1.80 -0.12 4.99
CA LEU A 63 -2.84 -0.95 5.59
C LEU A 63 -2.34 -1.68 6.85
N PRO A 64 -1.83 -1.00 7.89
CA PRO A 64 -1.23 -1.66 9.06
C PRO A 64 -2.20 -2.60 9.78
N GLY A 65 -3.52 -2.40 9.63
CA GLY A 65 -4.55 -3.30 10.18
C GLY A 65 -4.89 -4.52 9.31
N ALA A 66 -4.37 -4.63 8.08
CA ALA A 66 -4.53 -5.82 7.24
C ALA A 66 -3.60 -6.97 7.69
N GLN A 67 -2.48 -6.65 8.35
CA GLN A 67 -1.53 -7.62 8.89
C GLN A 67 -2.03 -8.37 10.13
N ALA A 68 -3.10 -7.91 10.78
CA ALA A 68 -3.61 -8.50 12.03
C ALA A 68 -4.19 -9.92 11.89
N LYS A 69 -4.16 -10.53 10.70
CA LYS A 69 -4.58 -11.93 10.47
C LYS A 69 -3.45 -12.91 10.13
N THR A 70 -2.20 -12.47 10.10
CA THR A 70 -1.06 -13.37 9.87
C THR A 70 -0.11 -13.32 11.06
N THR A 71 -0.49 -14.05 12.11
CA THR A 71 0.41 -14.78 13.02
C THR A 71 1.59 -14.00 13.63
N PHE A 72 1.39 -13.51 14.86
CA PHE A 72 2.38 -13.72 15.92
C PHE A 72 1.88 -14.80 16.88
N ALA A 73 1.76 -16.02 16.35
CA ALA A 73 2.01 -17.21 17.16
C ALA A 73 3.49 -17.56 16.96
N TYR A 74 4.38 -16.80 17.60
CA TYR A 74 5.67 -17.34 17.96
C TYR A 74 5.55 -17.78 19.41
N ALA A 75 5.31 -19.08 19.56
CA ALA A 75 5.31 -19.77 20.83
C ALA A 75 6.69 -19.66 21.49
N ALA A 76 6.66 -19.73 22.82
CA ALA A 76 7.79 -19.77 23.73
C ALA A 76 8.94 -20.67 23.26
N GLU A 77 10.17 -20.21 23.47
CA GLU A 77 11.26 -20.96 24.10
C GLU A 77 12.12 -19.99 24.94
#